data_AF-A0A9J5YG34-F1
#
_entry.id   AF-A0A9J5YG34-F1
#
_cell.length_a   1.000
_cell.length_b   1.000
_cell.length_c   1.000
_cell.angle_alpha   90.00
_cell.angle_beta   90.00
_cell.angle_gamma   90.00
#
_symmetry.space_group_name_H-M   'P 1'
#
loop_
_entity.id
_entity.type
_entity.pdbx_description
1 polymer ?
#
loop_
_entity_poly.entity_id
_entity_poly.type
_entity_poly.pdbx_seq_one_letter_code
_entity_poly.pdbx_strand_id
1 'polypeptide(L)'
;MVSNLIASISQVLGNSTKLSLAFVGDSDLGLHYVLSGCERLHKLEIRDCPFGDEALLATAAKLETMRSLWMSNCSVSFKACKLLAQKFPDTRPESCPVEKLYIYRTVSGRRFDTPGFVWIIDEDAALTPYSNGSGFFL
;
A
#
# COMPACT_ATOMS: atom_id res chain seq x y z
N MET A 1 9.89 -13.66 16.93
CA MET A 1 10.83 -12.78 17.66
C MET A 1 11.03 -11.45 16.94
N VAL A 2 11.11 -11.45 15.60
CA VAL A 2 11.29 -10.23 14.77
C VAL A 2 9.98 -9.43 14.62
N SER A 3 8.84 -10.11 14.40
CA SER A 3 7.50 -9.49 14.38
C SER A 3 7.15 -8.75 15.69
N ASN A 4 7.51 -9.30 16.85
CA ASN A 4 7.32 -8.64 18.15
C ASN A 4 8.16 -7.35 18.28
N LEU A 5 9.36 -7.31 17.68
CA LEU A 5 10.17 -6.10 17.66
C LEU A 5 9.50 -5.00 16.83
N ILE A 6 8.92 -5.35 15.67
CA ILE A 6 8.14 -4.40 14.85
C ILE A 6 6.94 -3.87 15.65
N ALA A 7 6.24 -4.73 16.39
CA ALA A 7 5.13 -4.30 17.25
C ALA A 7 5.58 -3.28 18.29
N SER A 8 6.67 -3.55 19.01
CA SER A 8 7.22 -2.62 20.01
C SER A 8 7.69 -1.30 19.39
N ILE A 9 8.37 -1.36 18.23
CA ILE A 9 8.79 -0.17 17.49
C ILE A 9 7.57 0.65 17.07
N SER A 10 6.53 0.00 16.55
CA SER A 10 5.30 0.68 16.11
C SER A 10 4.62 1.42 17.27
N GLN A 11 4.63 0.85 18.46
CA GLN A 11 4.08 1.50 19.65
C GLN A 11 4.89 2.72 20.09
N VAL A 12 6.23 2.64 20.07
CA VAL A 12 7.10 3.78 20.36
C VAL A 12 6.97 4.88 19.29
N LEU A 13 6.81 4.47 18.03
CA LEU A 13 6.69 5.35 16.88
C LEU A 13 5.24 5.79 16.61
N GLY A 14 4.27 5.51 17.48
CA GLY A 14 2.84 5.74 17.22
C GLY A 14 2.48 7.18 16.80
N ASN A 15 3.29 8.16 17.22
CA ASN A 15 3.12 9.59 16.87
C ASN A 15 3.88 10.03 15.60
N SER A 16 4.61 9.13 14.95
CA SER A 16 5.42 9.43 13.77
C SER A 16 4.56 9.64 12.53
N THR A 17 4.90 10.65 11.74
CA THR A 17 4.19 10.95 10.48
C THR A 17 4.83 10.29 9.26
N LYS A 18 6.10 9.86 9.38
CA LYS A 18 6.86 9.21 8.31
C LYS A 18 7.65 8.06 8.89
N LEU A 19 7.68 6.92 8.19
CA LEU A 19 8.45 5.75 8.56
C LEU A 19 9.07 5.11 7.32
N SER A 20 10.32 4.66 7.44
CA SER A 20 11.00 3.87 6.43
C SER A 20 11.47 2.56 7.04
N LEU A 21 11.20 1.45 6.38
CA LEU A 21 11.55 0.10 6.80
C LEU A 21 12.37 -0.58 5.69
N ALA A 22 13.45 -1.24 6.06
CA ALA A 22 14.27 -2.01 5.12
C ALA A 22 14.81 -3.27 5.81
N PHE A 23 14.82 -4.40 5.10
CA PHE A 23 15.37 -5.68 5.59
C PHE A 23 14.82 -6.11 6.96
N VAL A 24 13.52 -5.89 7.20
CA VAL A 24 12.89 -6.12 8.52
C VAL A 24 11.63 -6.97 8.40
N GLY A 25 11.37 -7.75 9.45
CA GLY A 25 10.20 -8.60 9.54
C GLY A 25 10.42 -10.00 9.01
N ASP A 26 9.44 -10.85 9.29
CA ASP A 26 9.39 -12.26 8.91
C ASP A 26 8.07 -12.63 8.21
N SER A 27 7.07 -11.75 8.27
CA SER A 27 5.71 -11.99 7.79
C SER A 27 4.90 -10.69 7.70
N ASP A 28 3.75 -10.78 7.03
CA ASP A 28 2.71 -9.75 6.92
C ASP A 28 2.25 -9.17 8.26
N LEU A 29 2.35 -9.93 9.34
CA LEU A 29 2.00 -9.47 10.68
C LEU A 29 2.81 -8.23 11.09
N GLY A 30 4.06 -8.13 10.64
CA GLY A 30 4.89 -6.95 10.89
C GLY A 30 4.30 -5.67 10.28
N LEU A 31 3.87 -5.73 9.01
CA LEU A 31 3.24 -4.58 8.35
C LEU A 31 1.89 -4.23 8.99
N HIS A 32 1.11 -5.25 9.39
CA HIS A 32 -0.13 -5.03 10.12
C HIS A 32 0.09 -4.24 11.42
N TYR A 33 1.13 -4.59 12.21
CA TYR A 33 1.47 -3.84 13.43
C TYR A 33 1.88 -2.40 13.16
N VAL A 34 2.61 -2.14 12.08
CA VAL A 34 3.00 -0.77 11.70
C VAL A 34 1.77 0.07 11.38
N LEU A 35 0.88 -0.47 10.53
CA LEU A 35 -0.29 0.26 10.04
C LEU A 35 -1.38 0.43 11.11
N SER A 36 -1.51 -0.53 12.04
CA SER A 36 -2.42 -0.42 13.18
C SER A 36 -1.87 0.41 14.34
N GLY A 37 -0.56 0.32 14.62
CA GLY A 37 0.07 1.01 15.75
C GLY A 37 0.47 2.47 15.47
N CYS A 38 0.71 2.84 14.21
CA CYS A 38 1.10 4.20 13.83
C CYS A 38 -0.11 5.02 13.34
N GLU A 39 -0.91 5.52 14.28
CA GLU A 39 -2.15 6.23 13.95
C GLU A 39 -1.93 7.50 13.11
N ARG A 40 -0.83 8.22 13.35
CA ARG A 40 -0.51 9.49 12.67
C ARG A 40 0.36 9.32 11.42
N LEU A 41 0.57 8.09 10.97
CA LEU A 41 1.42 7.80 9.83
C LEU A 41 0.80 8.37 8.56
N HIS A 42 1.57 9.19 7.84
CA HIS A 42 1.17 9.77 6.55
C HIS A 42 2.01 9.22 5.40
N LYS A 43 3.28 8.86 5.65
CA LYS A 43 4.19 8.31 4.64
C LYS A 43 4.86 7.04 5.15
N LEU A 44 4.75 5.96 4.39
CA LEU A 44 5.43 4.70 4.67
C LEU A 44 6.24 4.27 3.45
N GLU A 45 7.51 3.97 3.66
CA GLU A 45 8.42 3.46 2.63
C GLU A 45 8.99 2.11 3.10
N ILE A 46 8.83 1.07 2.28
CA ILE A 46 9.24 -0.31 2.62
C ILE A 46 10.11 -0.84 1.49
N ARG A 47 11.25 -1.44 1.83
CA ARG A 47 12.13 -2.10 0.87
C ARG A 47 12.61 -3.45 1.38
N ASP A 48 12.65 -4.46 0.52
CA ASP A 48 13.28 -5.75 0.83
C ASP A 48 12.72 -6.39 2.12
N CYS A 49 11.41 -6.30 2.32
CA CYS A 49 10.71 -6.86 3.48
C CYS A 49 9.74 -7.96 3.04
N PRO A 50 9.56 -9.04 3.82
CA PRO A 50 8.63 -10.12 3.52
C PRO A 50 7.19 -9.74 3.87
N PHE A 51 6.72 -8.61 3.33
CA PHE A 51 5.34 -8.13 3.46
C PHE A 51 4.63 -8.27 2.12
N GLY A 52 3.41 -8.78 2.13
CA GLY A 52 2.63 -9.13 0.96
C GLY A 52 1.15 -8.79 1.11
N ASP A 53 0.35 -9.62 0.44
CA ASP A 53 -1.05 -9.35 0.10
C ASP A 53 -1.96 -9.22 1.32
N GLU A 54 -1.83 -10.11 2.30
CA GLU A 54 -2.74 -10.19 3.45
C GLU A 54 -2.66 -8.91 4.27
N ALA A 55 -1.44 -8.46 4.58
CA ALA A 55 -1.26 -7.22 5.33
C ALA A 55 -1.81 -6.01 4.57
N LEU A 56 -1.52 -5.93 3.27
CA LEU A 56 -1.90 -4.81 2.44
C LEU A 56 -3.44 -4.70 2.31
N LEU A 57 -4.11 -5.82 2.05
CA LEU A 57 -5.57 -5.88 1.92
C LEU A 57 -6.28 -5.66 3.27
N ALA A 58 -5.79 -6.26 4.36
CA ALA A 58 -6.37 -6.10 5.69
C ALA A 58 -6.28 -4.65 6.21
N THR A 59 -5.39 -3.84 5.66
CA THR A 59 -5.15 -2.46 6.10
C THR A 59 -5.54 -1.41 5.05
N ALA A 60 -6.28 -1.81 4.01
CA ALA A 60 -6.69 -0.92 2.91
C ALA A 60 -7.33 0.39 3.40
N ALA A 61 -8.25 0.32 4.37
CA ALA A 61 -8.90 1.52 4.94
C ALA A 61 -7.90 2.52 5.55
N LYS A 62 -6.79 2.03 6.13
CA LYS A 62 -5.74 2.91 6.68
C LYS A 62 -5.05 3.70 5.58
N LEU A 63 -4.85 3.08 4.41
CA LEU A 63 -4.16 3.70 3.29
C LEU A 63 -4.92 4.96 2.80
N GLU A 64 -6.25 5.02 2.95
CA GLU A 64 -7.07 6.19 2.56
C GLU A 64 -6.74 7.44 3.39
N THR A 65 -6.36 7.21 4.65
CA THR A 65 -5.95 8.26 5.59
C THR A 65 -4.49 8.68 5.38
N MET A 66 -3.69 7.83 4.72
CA MET A 66 -2.29 8.07 4.45
C MET A 66 -2.11 8.94 3.21
N ARG A 67 -0.98 9.64 3.14
CA ARG A 67 -0.60 10.40 1.96
C ARG A 67 -0.01 9.50 0.89
N SER A 68 0.86 8.58 1.30
CA SER A 68 1.50 7.65 0.36
C SER A 68 2.13 6.43 1.04
N LEU A 69 2.08 5.30 0.34
CA LEU A 69 2.80 4.07 0.63
C LEU A 69 3.68 3.71 -0.57
N TRP A 70 4.97 3.50 -0.33
CA TRP A 70 5.90 2.94 -1.31
C TRP A 70 6.37 1.57 -0.83
N MET A 71 6.33 0.58 -1.70
CA MET A 71 6.93 -0.73 -1.46
C MET A 71 7.78 -1.14 -2.67
N SER A 72 8.95 -1.71 -2.43
CA SER A 72 9.78 -2.30 -3.48
C SER A 72 10.43 -3.60 -3.02
N ASN A 73 10.55 -4.56 -3.94
CA ASN A 73 11.07 -5.88 -3.64
C ASN A 73 10.40 -6.51 -2.40
N CYS A 74 9.07 -6.48 -2.40
CA CYS A 74 8.21 -7.07 -1.36
C CYS A 74 7.35 -8.17 -1.99
N SER A 75 6.62 -8.92 -1.17
CA SER A 75 5.82 -10.08 -1.60
C SER A 75 4.40 -9.72 -2.03
N VAL A 76 4.19 -8.49 -2.53
CA VAL A 76 2.85 -8.04 -3.00
C VAL A 76 2.63 -8.52 -4.42
N SER A 77 1.55 -9.27 -4.63
CA SER A 77 1.15 -9.78 -5.94
C SER A 77 0.38 -8.75 -6.74
N PHE A 78 0.41 -8.92 -8.06
CA PHE A 78 -0.43 -8.13 -8.94
C PHE A 78 -1.93 -8.33 -8.64
N LYS A 79 -2.34 -9.53 -8.19
CA LYS A 79 -3.72 -9.81 -7.76
C LYS A 79 -4.16 -8.90 -6.62
N ALA A 80 -3.34 -8.72 -5.58
CA ALA A 80 -3.68 -7.85 -4.47
C ALA A 80 -3.83 -6.40 -4.90
N CYS A 81 -2.97 -5.92 -5.80
CA CYS A 81 -3.11 -4.58 -6.38
C CYS A 81 -4.45 -4.41 -7.11
N LYS A 82 -4.90 -5.41 -7.88
CA LYS A 82 -6.22 -5.38 -8.54
C LYS A 82 -7.37 -5.38 -7.53
N LEU A 83 -7.26 -6.17 -6.46
CA LEU A 83 -8.29 -6.25 -5.41
C LEU A 83 -8.42 -4.94 -4.65
N LEU A 84 -7.30 -4.27 -4.35
CA LEU A 84 -7.31 -2.95 -3.69
C LEU A 84 -8.02 -1.88 -4.50
N ALA A 85 -7.85 -1.88 -5.83
CA ALA A 85 -8.48 -0.91 -6.71
C ALA A 85 -9.87 -1.36 -7.23
N GLN A 86 -10.40 -2.48 -6.71
CA GLN A 86 -11.68 -3.10 -7.05
C GLN A 86 -11.88 -3.55 -8.52
N LYS A 87 -11.16 -3.01 -9.51
CA LYS A 87 -11.35 -3.36 -10.93
C LYS A 87 -10.09 -3.11 -11.76
N PHE A 88 -9.62 -4.12 -12.49
CA PHE A 88 -8.54 -3.95 -13.46
C PHE A 88 -8.61 -4.97 -14.62
N PRO A 89 -8.62 -4.54 -15.89
CA PRO A 89 -8.71 -5.43 -17.05
C PRO A 89 -7.34 -5.87 -17.60
N ASP A 90 -6.41 -6.34 -16.75
CA ASP A 90 -5.13 -6.93 -17.23
C ASP A 90 -5.23 -8.43 -17.43
N THR A 91 -4.53 -8.90 -18.46
CA THR A 91 -4.28 -10.31 -18.78
C THR A 91 -2.96 -10.84 -18.20
N ARG A 92 -2.24 -10.07 -17.38
CA ARG A 92 -0.99 -10.54 -16.72
C ARG A 92 -1.24 -11.68 -15.74
N PRO A 93 -0.27 -12.60 -15.56
CA PRO A 93 -0.35 -13.64 -14.54
C PRO A 93 -0.47 -13.01 -13.15
N GLU A 94 -1.58 -13.27 -12.48
CA GLU A 94 -1.94 -12.59 -11.22
C GLU A 94 -1.02 -12.97 -10.05
N SER A 95 -0.24 -14.05 -10.20
CA SER A 95 0.62 -14.62 -9.16
C SER A 95 2.02 -13.99 -9.07
N CYS A 96 2.42 -13.13 -10.01
CA CYS A 96 3.75 -12.54 -9.98
C CYS A 96 3.81 -11.36 -9.00
N PRO A 97 4.87 -11.26 -8.16
CA PRO A 97 5.07 -10.10 -7.31
C PRO A 97 5.37 -8.87 -8.17
N VAL A 98 4.89 -7.72 -7.73
CA VAL A 98 5.24 -6.43 -8.36
C VAL A 98 6.62 -5.99 -7.87
N GLU A 99 7.47 -5.53 -8.79
CA GLU A 99 8.80 -5.02 -8.42
C GLU A 99 8.70 -3.81 -7.49
N LYS A 100 7.76 -2.91 -7.82
CA LYS A 100 7.51 -1.65 -7.11
C LYS A 100 6.02 -1.37 -7.09
N LEU A 101 5.58 -0.81 -5.97
CA LEU A 101 4.20 -0.42 -5.69
C LEU A 101 4.22 1.00 -5.12
N TYR A 102 3.40 1.89 -5.67
CA TYR A 102 3.27 3.23 -5.11
C TYR A 102 1.81 3.66 -5.00
N ILE A 103 1.26 3.55 -3.78
CA ILE A 103 -0.10 3.96 -3.49
C ILE A 103 -0.07 5.39 -2.96
N TYR A 104 -0.89 6.27 -3.52
CA TYR A 104 -1.09 7.60 -2.96
C TYR A 104 -2.52 8.07 -3.14
N ARG A 105 -2.98 8.89 -2.20
CA ARG A 105 -4.24 9.61 -2.31
C ARG A 105 -4.05 10.85 -3.19
N THR A 106 -5.02 11.12 -4.04
CA THR A 106 -5.08 12.33 -4.86
C THR A 106 -6.51 12.86 -4.94
N VAL A 107 -6.64 14.15 -5.23
CA VAL A 107 -7.90 14.83 -5.59
C VAL A 107 -7.95 15.18 -7.08
N SER A 108 -6.84 14.98 -7.81
CA SER A 108 -6.72 15.31 -9.23
C SER A 108 -6.99 14.13 -10.15
N GLY A 109 -7.32 12.96 -9.59
CA GLY A 109 -7.48 11.71 -10.33
C GLY A 109 -6.17 11.20 -10.95
N ARG A 110 -6.31 10.42 -12.02
CA ARG A 110 -5.23 9.74 -12.74
C ARG A 110 -4.25 10.70 -13.41
N ARG A 111 -2.95 10.40 -13.32
CA ARG A 111 -1.90 11.12 -14.07
C ARG A 111 -1.86 10.73 -15.55
N PHE A 112 -1.61 11.72 -16.41
CA PHE A 112 -1.56 11.56 -17.88
C PHE A 112 -0.14 11.42 -18.44
N ASP A 113 0.88 11.68 -17.62
CA ASP A 113 2.31 11.65 -17.97
C ASP A 113 2.99 10.30 -17.62
N THR A 114 2.19 9.24 -17.52
CA THR A 114 2.64 7.94 -17.05
C THR A 114 3.53 7.25 -18.09
N PRO A 115 4.79 6.89 -17.78
CA PRO A 115 5.66 6.17 -18.70
C PRO A 115 5.16 4.74 -18.92
N GLY A 116 5.50 4.13 -20.06
CA GLY A 116 4.93 2.83 -20.48
C GLY A 116 5.20 1.61 -19.57
N PHE A 117 6.10 1.74 -18.59
CA PHE A 117 6.37 0.70 -17.58
C PHE A 117 5.65 0.93 -16.24
N VAL A 118 4.85 2.00 -16.12
CA VAL A 118 4.00 2.27 -14.96
C VAL A 118 2.55 2.05 -15.36
N TRP A 119 1.82 1.29 -14.55
CA TRP A 119 0.41 1.02 -14.75
C TRP A 119 -0.36 1.63 -13.60
N ILE A 120 -1.26 2.55 -13.91
CA ILE A 120 -2.16 3.09 -12.91
C ILE A 120 -3.39 2.20 -12.82
N ILE A 121 -3.69 1.78 -11.60
CA ILE A 121 -4.86 0.99 -11.23
C ILE A 121 -5.78 1.94 -10.46
N ASP A 122 -7.03 2.11 -10.90
CA ASP A 122 -7.98 3.11 -10.39
C ASP A 122 -9.42 2.56 -10.41
N GLU A 123 -10.27 3.04 -9.51
CA GLU A 123 -11.72 2.79 -9.53
C GLU A 123 -12.38 3.71 -10.57
N ASP A 124 -13.21 3.16 -11.46
CA ASP A 124 -14.00 3.98 -12.39
C ASP A 124 -14.90 4.96 -11.60
N ALA A 125 -14.56 6.25 -11.62
CA ALA A 125 -15.35 7.35 -11.05
C ALA A 125 -16.77 7.48 -11.64
N ALA A 126 -17.12 6.69 -12.66
CA ALA A 126 -18.41 6.71 -13.35
C ALA A 126 -19.60 6.21 -12.49
N LEU A 127 -19.37 5.59 -11.33
CA LEU A 127 -20.45 5.03 -10.49
C LEU A 127 -20.79 5.82 -9.22
N THR A 128 -20.05 6.88 -8.87
CA THR A 128 -20.44 7.76 -7.75
C THR A 128 -20.15 9.23 -8.07
N PRO A 129 -21.07 9.96 -8.73
CA PRO A 129 -20.91 11.40 -8.96
C PRO A 129 -20.87 12.24 -7.67
N TYR A 130 -21.08 11.62 -6.51
CA TYR A 130 -21.07 12.23 -5.17
C TYR A 130 -20.51 11.29 -4.09
N SER A 131 -19.41 10.59 -4.34
CA SER A 131 -18.57 10.13 -3.22
C SER A 131 -17.45 11.13 -3.02
N ASN A 132 -17.27 11.60 -1.78
CA ASN A 132 -16.05 12.28 -1.33
C ASN A 132 -14.84 11.29 -1.32
N GLY A 133 -14.78 10.36 -2.27
CA GLY A 133 -13.95 9.18 -2.27
C GLY A 133 -12.52 9.50 -2.66
N SER A 134 -11.63 9.44 -1.67
CA SER A 134 -10.19 9.40 -1.85
C SER A 134 -9.78 8.13 -2.59
N GLY A 135 -9.79 8.16 -3.91
CA GLY A 135 -9.31 7.05 -4.75
C GLY A 135 -7.83 6.75 -4.52
N PHE A 136 -7.49 5.46 -4.58
CA PHE A 136 -6.12 4.96 -4.55
C PHE A 136 -5.54 4.94 -5.96
N PHE A 137 -4.39 5.56 -6.15
CA PHE A 137 -3.63 5.45 -7.39
C PHE A 137 -2.35 4.69 -7.11
N LEU A 138 -2.24 3.53 -7.76
CA LEU A 138 -1.10 2.59 -7.72
C LEU A 138 -0.04 2.94 -8.77
#